data_AF-A0A7S0MB18-F1
#
_entry.id   AF-A0A7S0MB18-F1
#
_cell.length_a   1.000
_cell.length_b   1.000
_cell.length_c   1.000
_cell.angle_alpha   90.00
_cell.angle_beta   90.00
_cell.angle_gamma   90.00
#
_symmetry.space_group_name_H-M   'P 1'
#
loop_
_entity.id
_entity.type
_entity.pdbx_description
1 polymer ?
#
loop_
_entity_poly.entity_id
_entity_poly.type
_entity_poly.pdbx_seq_one_letter_code
_entity_poly.pdbx_strand_id
1 'polypeptide(L)'
;RGKMATGMFDAIDTSKDRHPLEYSYRFFFMTNSDAEDGSNMDNTADDLFSTGSFGTVEQFWGYYSHLIRPNDLPDNVDCCLFKGGSKPLEDDEANRGGGRWTLRLRKGLAGRLWE
;
A
#
# COMPACT_ATOMS: atom_id res chain seq x y z
N ARG A 1 38.11 11.90 42.30
CA ARG A 1 38.07 10.90 41.19
C ARG A 1 36.78 10.12 41.35
N GLY A 2 35.78 10.10 40.48
CA GLY A 2 35.51 10.77 39.20
C GLY A 2 33.99 10.75 38.99
N LYS A 3 33.44 11.78 38.33
CA LYS A 3 32.01 11.84 37.98
C LYS A 3 31.78 10.93 36.77
N MET A 4 30.85 9.98 36.89
CA MET A 4 30.36 9.21 35.75
C MET A 4 29.43 10.13 34.94
N ALA A 5 29.86 10.50 33.74
CA ALA A 5 29.01 11.19 32.79
C ALA A 5 28.06 10.17 32.16
N THR A 6 26.80 10.17 32.60
CA THR A 6 25.71 9.51 31.88
C THR A 6 25.45 10.34 30.63
N GLY A 7 26.01 9.92 29.49
CA GLY A 7 25.68 10.51 28.21
C GLY A 7 24.18 10.35 27.96
N MET A 8 23.45 11.47 27.92
CA MET A 8 22.16 11.51 27.25
C MET A 8 22.44 11.19 25.79
N PHE A 9 21.98 10.02 25.33
CA PHE A 9 21.66 9.90 23.92
C PHE A 9 20.47 10.82 23.72
N ASP A 10 20.71 11.99 23.14
CA ASP A 10 19.62 12.85 22.70
C ASP A 10 18.75 12.01 21.76
N ALA A 11 17.49 11.80 22.15
CA ALA A 11 16.52 11.17 21.27
C ALA A 11 16.47 12.02 20.00
N ILE A 12 16.83 11.44 18.86
CA ILE A 12 16.78 12.12 17.58
C ILE A 12 15.33 12.52 17.34
N ASP A 13 15.06 13.82 17.35
CA ASP A 13 13.76 14.37 17.00
C ASP A 13 13.54 14.23 15.49
N THR A 14 13.00 13.08 15.08
CA THR A 14 12.69 12.75 13.68
C THR A 14 11.44 13.48 13.16
N SER A 15 10.86 14.43 13.92
CA SER A 15 9.68 15.18 13.46
C SER A 15 9.98 16.18 12.35
N LYS A 16 11.22 16.71 12.28
CA LYS A 16 11.64 17.70 11.26
C LYS A 16 12.10 17.10 9.93
N ASP A 17 12.39 15.80 9.89
CA ASP A 17 12.99 15.13 8.73
C ASP A 17 11.99 14.30 7.92
N ARG A 18 10.69 14.50 8.14
CA ARG A 18 9.64 13.77 7.41
C ARG A 18 9.21 14.51 6.15
N HIS A 19 9.10 13.78 5.06
CA HIS A 19 8.72 14.33 3.76
C HIS A 19 7.22 14.09 3.53
N PRO A 20 6.36 15.12 3.66
CA PRO A 20 4.92 14.95 3.52
C PRO A 20 4.53 14.59 2.08
N LEU A 21 3.56 13.69 1.96
CA LEU A 21 2.87 13.43 0.70
C LEU A 21 1.72 14.44 0.56
N GLU A 22 1.36 14.78 -0.68
CA GLU A 22 0.21 15.66 -0.97
C GLU A 22 -1.09 15.10 -0.39
N TYR A 23 -1.24 13.76 -0.41
CA TYR A 23 -2.37 13.07 0.16
C TYR A 23 -1.91 11.94 1.07
N SER A 24 -2.79 11.55 2.00
CA SER A 24 -2.61 10.25 2.65
C SER A 24 -2.97 9.12 1.68
N TYR A 25 -2.37 7.96 1.88
CA TYR A 25 -2.64 6.75 1.11
C TYR A 25 -2.73 5.53 2.02
N ARG A 26 -3.21 4.42 1.47
CA ARG A 26 -3.30 3.13 2.15
C ARG A 26 -3.16 1.98 1.15
N PHE A 27 -2.47 0.91 1.58
CA PHE A 27 -2.46 -0.34 0.84
C PHE A 27 -3.71 -1.16 1.14
N PHE A 28 -4.28 -1.74 0.10
CA PHE A 28 -5.39 -2.66 0.14
C PHE A 28 -4.95 -3.98 -0.49
N PHE A 29 -5.39 -5.09 0.10
CA PHE A 29 -5.17 -6.44 -0.40
C PHE A 29 -6.52 -7.10 -0.56
N MET A 30 -6.72 -7.72 -1.71
CA MET A 30 -8.00 -8.28 -2.07
C MET A 30 -7.81 -9.67 -2.63
N THR A 31 -8.54 -10.63 -2.08
CA THR A 31 -8.53 -11.99 -2.59
C THR A 31 -9.59 -12.11 -3.66
N ASN A 32 -9.18 -12.39 -4.89
CA ASN A 32 -10.09 -12.75 -5.95
C ASN A 32 -10.41 -14.25 -5.78
N SER A 33 -11.64 -14.59 -5.42
CA SER A 33 -12.10 -15.99 -5.52
C SER A 33 -12.04 -16.40 -6.98
N ASP A 34 -11.41 -17.55 -7.29
CA ASP A 34 -11.15 -18.04 -8.64
C ASP A 34 -12.35 -17.84 -9.58
N ALA A 35 -12.28 -16.81 -10.40
CA ALA A 35 -13.14 -16.67 -11.56
C ALA A 35 -12.48 -17.50 -12.67
N GLU A 36 -12.85 -18.78 -12.78
CA GLU A 36 -12.40 -19.65 -13.90
C GLU A 36 -12.65 -19.00 -15.27
N ASP A 37 -13.60 -18.08 -15.34
CA ASP A 37 -13.82 -17.20 -16.47
C ASP A 37 -13.63 -15.75 -15.99
N GLY A 38 -12.65 -15.03 -16.53
CA GLY A 38 -12.23 -13.68 -16.13
C GLY A 38 -13.25 -12.55 -16.34
N SER A 39 -14.51 -12.77 -15.94
CA SER A 39 -15.65 -11.89 -16.13
C SER A 39 -16.37 -11.47 -14.85
N ASN A 40 -16.01 -11.98 -13.67
CA ASN A 40 -16.60 -11.49 -12.41
C ASN A 40 -15.52 -11.08 -11.42
N MET A 41 -15.14 -9.80 -11.50
CA MET A 41 -14.36 -9.11 -10.47
C MET A 41 -15.37 -8.44 -9.51
N ASP A 42 -16.36 -9.21 -9.04
CA ASP A 42 -17.35 -8.77 -8.05
C ASP A 42 -16.68 -8.74 -6.68
N ASN A 43 -15.80 -7.77 -6.52
CA ASN A 43 -14.96 -7.63 -5.35
C ASN A 43 -15.79 -7.06 -4.20
N THR A 44 -16.17 -7.94 -3.29
CA THR A 44 -17.00 -7.58 -2.14
C THR A 44 -16.13 -6.96 -1.05
N ALA A 45 -16.72 -6.11 -0.21
CA ALA A 45 -16.04 -5.50 0.92
C ALA A 45 -15.44 -6.52 1.91
N ASP A 46 -15.99 -7.74 1.94
CA ASP A 46 -15.57 -8.83 2.84
C ASP A 46 -14.19 -9.39 2.50
N ASP A 47 -13.76 -9.31 1.23
CA ASP A 47 -12.46 -9.80 0.76
C ASP A 47 -11.35 -8.73 0.85
N LEU A 48 -11.68 -7.55 1.38
CA LEU A 48 -10.81 -6.38 1.41
C LEU A 48 -10.08 -6.24 2.74
N PHE A 49 -8.79 -6.57 2.75
CA PHE A 49 -7.88 -6.24 3.84
C PHE A 49 -7.18 -4.90 3.57
N SER A 50 -6.87 -4.12 4.60
CA SER A 50 -6.19 -2.82 4.43
C SER A 50 -5.19 -2.54 5.53
N THR A 51 -4.09 -1.85 5.20
CA THR A 51 -3.10 -1.39 6.17
C THR A 51 -3.59 -0.15 6.94
N GLY A 52 -2.75 0.38 7.84
CA GLY A 52 -2.92 1.77 8.27
C GLY A 52 -2.69 2.76 7.12
N SER A 53 -3.15 4.00 7.31
CA SER A 53 -2.86 5.09 6.36
C SER A 53 -1.48 5.70 6.62
N PHE A 54 -0.85 6.22 5.58
CA PHE A 54 0.41 6.96 5.65
C PHE A 54 0.29 8.29 4.90
N GLY A 55 0.96 9.33 5.41
CA GLY A 55 0.97 10.67 4.82
C GLY A 55 2.36 11.25 4.61
N THR A 56 3.39 10.42 4.77
CA THR A 56 4.80 10.81 4.60
C THR A 56 5.56 9.71 3.84
N VAL A 57 6.65 10.09 3.17
CA VAL A 57 7.51 9.16 2.40
C VAL A 57 8.12 8.10 3.33
N GLU A 58 8.49 8.47 4.55
CA GLU A 58 9.07 7.55 5.54
C GLU A 58 8.04 6.51 5.99
N GLN A 59 6.80 6.93 6.20
CA GLN A 59 5.71 5.99 6.52
C GLN A 59 5.41 5.08 5.34
N PHE A 60 5.41 5.60 4.10
CA PHE A 60 5.26 4.76 2.90
C PHE A 60 6.32 3.65 2.89
N TRP A 61 7.60 3.99 3.05
CA TRP A 61 8.67 3.00 3.09
C TRP A 61 8.56 2.06 4.29
N GLY A 62 8.06 2.56 5.43
CA GLY A 62 7.76 1.74 6.60
C GLY A 62 6.75 0.62 6.32
N TYR A 63 5.71 0.87 5.52
CA TYR A 63 4.78 -0.16 5.06
C TYR A 63 5.38 -0.99 3.92
N TYR A 64 5.81 -0.32 2.84
CA TYR A 64 6.20 -0.96 1.59
C TYR A 64 7.35 -1.96 1.74
N SER A 65 8.33 -1.66 2.60
CA SER A 65 9.47 -2.56 2.88
C SER A 65 9.08 -3.88 3.55
N HIS A 66 7.89 -3.97 4.16
CA HIS A 66 7.37 -5.17 4.82
C HIS A 66 6.29 -5.88 4.00
N LEU A 67 5.95 -5.36 2.82
CA LEU A 67 4.99 -6.02 1.93
C LEU A 67 5.64 -7.17 1.18
N ILE A 68 4.85 -8.20 0.91
CA ILE A 68 5.22 -9.23 -0.08
C ILE A 68 5.35 -8.52 -1.43
N ARG A 69 6.45 -8.79 -2.15
CA ARG A 69 6.70 -8.17 -3.45
C ARG A 69 5.62 -8.59 -4.44
N PRO A 70 5.23 -7.75 -5.41
CA PRO A 70 4.21 -8.11 -6.40
C PRO A 70 4.50 -9.41 -7.16
N ASN A 71 5.78 -9.74 -7.39
CA ASN A 71 6.18 -10.98 -8.04
C ASN A 71 5.97 -12.24 -7.17
N ASP A 72 5.86 -12.07 -5.85
CA ASP A 72 5.75 -13.15 -4.86
C ASP A 72 4.37 -13.19 -4.19
N LEU A 73 3.45 -12.31 -4.59
CA LEU A 73 2.06 -12.37 -4.14
C LEU A 73 1.39 -13.63 -4.71
N PRO A 74 0.44 -14.24 -3.97
CA PRO A 74 -0.42 -15.28 -4.53
C PRO A 74 -1.11 -14.79 -5.82
N ASP A 75 -1.22 -15.66 -6.82
CA ASP A 75 -1.79 -15.33 -8.15
C ASP A 75 -3.24 -14.78 -8.05
N ASN A 76 -3.94 -15.06 -6.95
CA ASN A 76 -5.31 -14.61 -6.69
C ASN A 76 -5.41 -13.40 -5.75
N VAL A 77 -4.31 -12.75 -5.40
CA VAL A 77 -4.30 -11.57 -4.52
C VAL A 77 -3.88 -10.32 -5.27
N ASP A 78 -4.77 -9.33 -5.30
CA ASP A 78 -4.45 -8.00 -5.79
C ASP A 78 -3.92 -7.10 -4.66
N CYS A 79 -2.83 -6.38 -4.94
CA CYS A 79 -2.32 -5.31 -4.10
C CYS A 79 -2.63 -3.96 -4.74
N CYS A 80 -3.37 -3.11 -4.03
CA CYS A 80 -3.85 -1.82 -4.49
C CYS A 80 -3.35 -0.70 -3.58
N LEU A 81 -3.00 0.46 -4.16
CA LEU A 81 -2.64 1.66 -3.41
C LEU A 81 -3.65 2.76 -3.73
N PHE A 82 -4.43 3.18 -2.74
CA PHE A 82 -5.48 4.18 -2.92
C PHE A 82 -5.25 5.39 -2.01
N LYS A 83 -5.71 6.54 -2.49
CA LYS A 83 -5.71 7.80 -1.73
C LYS A 83 -6.65 7.69 -0.53
N GLY A 84 -6.34 8.40 0.55
CA GLY A 84 -7.16 8.44 1.74
C GLY A 84 -8.59 8.89 1.44
N GLY A 85 -9.56 8.11 1.90
CA GLY A 85 -10.98 8.34 1.68
C GLY A 85 -11.57 7.60 0.49
N SER A 86 -10.77 6.95 -0.36
CA SER A 86 -11.25 6.05 -1.40
C SER A 86 -10.82 4.60 -1.17
N LYS A 87 -11.59 3.68 -1.72
CA LYS A 87 -11.34 2.24 -1.68
C LYS A 87 -11.27 1.66 -3.10
N PRO A 88 -10.61 0.50 -3.29
CA PRO A 88 -10.62 -0.23 -4.55
C PRO A 88 -11.94 -0.98 -4.80
N LEU A 89 -13.08 -0.32 -4.56
CA LEU A 89 -14.41 -0.90 -4.76
C LEU A 89 -15.15 -0.09 -5.84
N GLU A 90 -15.88 -0.78 -6.71
CA GLU A 90 -16.62 -0.13 -7.80
C GLU A 90 -17.70 0.83 -7.29
N ASP A 91 -18.36 0.45 -6.19
CA ASP A 91 -19.40 1.25 -5.53
C ASP A 91 -18.87 2.44 -4.70
N ASP A 92 -17.54 2.60 -4.58
CA ASP A 92 -16.97 3.75 -3.89
C ASP A 92 -17.28 5.05 -4.67
N GLU A 93 -17.85 6.05 -3.98
CA GLU A 93 -18.25 7.31 -4.60
C GLU A 93 -17.09 7.99 -5.36
N ALA A 94 -15.85 7.83 -4.90
CA ALA A 94 -14.67 8.43 -5.54
C ALA A 94 -14.32 7.77 -6.88
N ASN A 95 -14.80 6.55 -7.14
CA ASN A 95 -14.56 5.81 -8.38
C ASN A 95 -15.71 5.95 -9.39
N ARG A 96 -16.88 6.45 -8.94
CA ARG A 96 -18.09 6.51 -9.76
C ARG A 96 -17.91 7.42 -10.98
N GLY A 97 -18.19 6.88 -12.17
CA GLY A 97 -18.05 7.59 -13.44
C GLY A 97 -16.60 7.76 -13.91
N GLY A 98 -15.65 7.08 -13.24
CA GLY A 98 -14.26 7.02 -13.65
C GLY A 98 -13.95 5.85 -14.59
N GLY A 99 -12.69 5.44 -14.59
CA GLY A 99 -12.18 4.28 -15.32
C GLY A 99 -10.76 3.96 -14.90
N ARG A 100 -10.23 2.80 -15.34
CA ARG A 100 -8.85 2.38 -15.05
C ARG A 100 -8.07 2.09 -16.33
N TRP A 101 -6.79 2.44 -16.31
CA TRP A 101 -5.84 1.95 -17.31
C TRP A 101 -5.31 0.59 -16.85
N THR A 102 -5.31 -0.41 -17.73
CA THR A 102 -4.83 -1.77 -17.41
C THR A 102 -3.70 -2.15 -18.35
N LEU A 103 -2.57 -2.57 -17.79
CA LEU A 103 -1.43 -3.10 -18.54
C LEU A 103 -1.25 -4.60 -18.22
N ARG A 104 -1.26 -5.44 -19.26
CA ARG A 104 -0.97 -6.87 -19.11
C ARG A 104 0.52 -7.13 -19.30
N LEU A 105 1.15 -7.68 -18.28
CA LEU A 105 2.60 -7.92 -18.23
C LEU A 105 2.91 -9.41 -18.31
N ARG A 106 4.11 -9.75 -18.82
CA ARG A 106 4.64 -11.12 -18.69
C ARG A 106 5.06 -11.38 -17.23
N LYS A 107 4.96 -12.64 -16.78
CA LYS A 107 5.40 -13.04 -15.42
C LYS A 107 6.84 -12.58 -15.15
N GLY A 108 7.09 -12.08 -13.94
CA GLY A 108 8.40 -11.57 -13.49
C GLY A 108 8.66 -10.08 -13.72
N LEU A 109 7.87 -9.39 -14.54
CA LEU A 109 8.05 -7.95 -14.80
C LEU A 109 7.34 -7.04 -13.78
N ALA A 110 6.32 -7.55 -13.09
CA ALA A 110 5.45 -6.76 -12.23
C ALA A 110 6.19 -6.12 -11.05
N GLY A 111 7.11 -6.85 -10.40
CA GLY A 111 7.83 -6.38 -9.22
C GLY A 111 8.59 -5.07 -9.44
N ARG A 112 9.28 -4.94 -10.59
CA ARG A 112 10.03 -3.71 -10.93
C ARG A 112 9.13 -2.61 -11.47
N LEU A 113 8.07 -2.94 -12.20
CA LEU A 113 7.18 -1.94 -12.82
C LEU A 113 6.18 -1.35 -11.82
N TRP A 114 5.97 -2.01 -10.68
CA TRP A 114 5.16 -1.51 -9.59
C TRP A 114 5.91 -0.50 -8.71
N GLU A 115 7.23 -0.61 -8.61
CA GLU A 115 8.12 0.38 -7.95
C GLU A 115 8.35 1.61 -8.83
#